data_AF-A0A967J8Z3-F1
#
_entry.id   AF-A0A967J8Z3-F1
#
_cell.length_a   1.000
_cell.length_b   1.000
_cell.length_c   1.000
_cell.angle_alpha   90.00
_cell.angle_beta   90.00
_cell.angle_gamma   90.00
#
_symmetry.space_group_name_H-M   'P 1'
#
loop_
_entity.id
_entity.type
_entity.pdbx_description
1 polymer ?
#
loop_
_entity_poly.entity_id
_entity_poly.type
_entity_poly.pdbx_seq_one_letter_code
_entity_poly.pdbx_strand_id
1 'polypeptide(L)' 'QLASAGSEVLVLGPSSHHDGYDMQVDMSDEEWSTFLANLVRLEDIAGDEGLTTALHPHWGMAIENG' A
#
# COMPACT_ATOMS: atom_id res chain seq x y z
N GLN A 1 -13.23 -11.41 -3.64
CA GLN A 1 -14.00 -11.00 -4.85
C GLN A 1 -13.10 -10.62 -6.03
N LEU A 2 -11.94 -9.99 -5.83
CA LEU A 2 -11.03 -9.63 -6.93
C LEU A 2 -10.44 -10.86 -7.64
N ALA A 3 -9.89 -11.82 -6.89
CA ALA A 3 -9.38 -13.08 -7.44
C ALA A 3 -10.47 -13.86 -8.19
N SER A 4 -11.66 -13.98 -7.61
CA SER A 4 -12.81 -14.63 -8.25
C SER A 4 -13.31 -13.93 -9.53
N ALA A 5 -12.94 -12.67 -9.73
CA ALA A 5 -13.23 -11.92 -10.96
C ALA A 5 -12.10 -12.03 -12.01
N GLY A 6 -11.07 -12.86 -11.75
CA GLY A 6 -9.92 -13.07 -12.65
C GLY A 6 -8.80 -12.04 -12.50
N SER A 7 -8.77 -11.28 -11.40
CA SER A 7 -7.64 -10.39 -11.13
C SER A 7 -6.42 -11.18 -10.65
N GLU A 8 -5.23 -10.77 -11.09
CA GLU A 8 -3.96 -11.39 -10.71
C GLU A 8 -3.13 -10.52 -9.76
N VAL A 9 -3.37 -9.20 -9.76
CA VAL A 9 -2.61 -8.21 -9.00
C VAL A 9 -3.53 -7.32 -8.18
N LEU A 10 -3.22 -7.14 -6.90
CA LEU A 10 -3.78 -6.13 -6.01
C LEU A 10 -2.81 -4.96 -5.90
N VAL A 11 -3.16 -3.81 -6.47
CA VAL A 11 -2.36 -2.59 -6.38
C VAL A 11 -2.86 -1.70 -5.25
N LEU A 12 -1.98 -1.32 -4.34
CA LEU A 12 -2.29 -0.44 -3.20
C LEU A 12 -1.76 0.96 -3.43
N GLY A 13 -2.63 1.94 -3.21
CA GLY A 13 -2.26 3.34 -3.02
C GLY A 13 -2.43 3.71 -1.55
N PRO A 14 -1.37 4.10 -0.83
CA PRO A 14 -1.52 4.59 0.54
C PRO A 14 -2.27 5.93 0.53
N SER A 15 -3.09 6.18 1.57
CA SER A 15 -3.86 7.43 1.72
C SER A 15 -3.20 8.34 2.76
N SER A 16 -3.01 9.61 2.43
CA SER A 16 -2.44 10.62 3.34
C SER A 16 -3.42 11.13 4.40
N HIS A 17 -4.73 10.88 4.22
CA HIS A 17 -5.82 11.52 4.98
C HIS A 17 -5.88 13.05 4.87
N HIS A 18 -5.05 13.66 4.03
CA HIS A 18 -5.09 15.09 3.72
C HIS A 18 -5.92 15.34 2.45
N ASP A 19 -6.47 16.55 2.34
CA ASP A 19 -7.13 16.99 1.11
C ASP A 19 -6.07 17.22 0.02
N GLY A 20 -6.17 16.46 -1.06
CA GLY A 20 -5.23 16.55 -2.18
C GLY A 20 -3.84 15.99 -1.87
N TYR A 21 -2.84 16.43 -2.64
CA TYR A 21 -1.48 15.86 -2.66
C TYR A 21 -0.38 16.92 -2.50
N ASP A 22 -0.75 18.11 -2.05
CA ASP A 22 0.18 19.24 -1.94
C ASP A 22 1.01 19.21 -0.65
N MET A 23 0.73 18.26 0.25
CA MET A 23 1.44 18.08 1.51
C MET A 23 2.29 16.82 1.48
N GLN A 24 3.58 16.96 1.79
CA GLN A 24 4.45 15.81 2.01
C GLN A 24 4.06 15.12 3.31
N VAL A 25 4.03 13.79 3.27
CA VAL A 25 3.81 12.93 4.43
C VAL A 25 5.13 12.27 4.79
N ASP A 26 5.66 12.61 5.96
CA ASP A 26 6.76 11.88 6.58
C ASP A 26 6.20 10.93 7.63
N MET A 27 6.81 9.74 7.75
CA MET A 27 6.50 8.78 8.81
C MET A 27 7.69 8.65 9.75
N SER A 28 7.40 8.59 11.04
CA SER A 28 8.34 8.18 12.09
C SER A 28 8.70 6.70 11.97
N ASP A 29 9.76 6.26 12.65
CA ASP A 29 10.19 4.85 12.66
C ASP A 29 9.09 3.89 13.14
N GLU A 30 8.24 4.31 14.08
CA GLU A 30 7.11 3.53 14.58
C GLU A 30 5.99 3.41 13.53
N GLU A 31 5.69 4.51 12.84
CA GLU A 31 4.73 4.52 11.73
C GLU A 31 5.22 3.67 10.56
N TRP A 32 6.50 3.74 10.22
CA TRP A 32 7.13 2.86 9.22
C TRP A 32 7.02 1.39 9.61
N SER A 33 7.35 1.06 10.86
CA SER A 33 7.25 -0.31 11.36
C SER A 33 5.83 -0.85 11.25
N THR A 34 4.84 -0.03 11.61
CA THR A 34 3.42 -0.36 11.52
C THR A 34 2.97 -0.51 10.06
N PHE A 35 3.38 0.41 9.19
CA PHE A 35 3.05 0.39 7.78
C PHE A 35 3.57 -0.88 7.10
N LEU A 36 4.85 -1.19 7.25
CA LEU A 36 5.48 -2.37 6.66
C LEU A 36 4.89 -3.67 7.21
N ALA A 37 4.61 -3.75 8.52
CA ALA A 37 3.97 -4.93 9.11
C ALA A 37 2.57 -5.19 8.51
N ASN A 38 1.82 -4.13 8.20
CA ASN A 38 0.51 -4.27 7.55
C ASN A 38 0.64 -4.66 6.08
N LEU A 39 1.68 -4.21 5.36
CA LEU A 39 1.93 -4.66 3.98
C LEU A 39 2.23 -6.15 3.92
N VAL A 40 3.07 -6.67 4.83
CA VAL A 40 3.33 -8.12 4.94
C VAL A 40 2.05 -8.89 5.22
N ARG A 41 1.26 -8.42 6.19
CA ARG A 41 -0.02 -9.06 6.51
C ARG A 41 -0.98 -9.08 5.32
N LEU A 42 -1.01 -8.01 4.53
CA LEU A 42 -1.85 -7.95 3.34
C LEU A 42 -1.32 -8.87 2.24
N GLU A 43 -0.01 -8.92 2.04
CA GLU A 43 0.62 -9.85 1.10
C GLU A 43 0.23 -11.30 1.41
N ASP A 44 0.28 -11.71 2.68
CA ASP A 44 -0.17 -13.04 3.11
C ASP A 44 -1.65 -13.29 2.75
N ILE A 45 -2.54 -12.36 3.12
CA ILE A 45 -3.99 -12.48 2.85
C ILE A 45 -4.29 -12.52 1.35
N ALA A 46 -3.60 -11.69 0.56
CA ALA A 46 -3.77 -11.64 -0.89
C ALA A 46 -3.19 -12.90 -1.57
N GLY A 47 -2.04 -13.37 -1.09
CA GLY A 47 -1.38 -14.59 -1.56
C GLY A 47 -2.21 -15.85 -1.31
N ASP A 48 -2.90 -15.93 -0.17
CA ASP A 48 -3.84 -17.02 0.13
C ASP A 48 -4.98 -17.11 -0.90
N GLU A 49 -5.32 -15.99 -1.55
CA GLU A 49 -6.32 -15.89 -2.61
C GLU A 49 -5.71 -15.97 -4.03
N GLY A 50 -4.40 -16.22 -4.15
CA GLY A 50 -3.68 -16.32 -5.41
C GLY A 50 -3.35 -14.98 -6.08
N LEU A 51 -3.39 -13.88 -5.33
CA LEU A 51 -3.09 -12.54 -5.83
C LEU A 51 -1.65 -12.14 -5.51
N THR A 52 -1.03 -11.42 -6.45
CA THR A 52 0.23 -10.70 -6.20
C THR A 52 -0.06 -9.30 -5.68
N THR A 53 0.62 -8.87 -4.63
CA THR A 53 0.48 -7.51 -4.11
C THR A 53 1.53 -6.58 -4.71
N ALA A 54 1.12 -5.37 -5.09
CA ALA A 54 2.01 -4.31 -5.54
C ALA A 54 1.70 -3.01 -4.82
N LEU A 55 2.74 -2.29 -4.40
CA LEU A 55 2.61 -0.95 -3.84
C LEU A 55 2.91 0.08 -4.93
N HIS A 56 2.03 1.06 -5.11
CA HIS A 56 2.23 2.15 -6.05
C HIS A 56 2.81 3.37 -5.32
N PRO A 57 4.06 3.79 -5.60
CA PRO A 57 4.58 5.06 -5.12
C PRO A 57 3.71 6.21 -5.63
N HIS A 58 3.46 7.20 -4.79
CA HIS A 58 2.60 8.32 -5.13
C HIS A 58 3.17 9.64 -4.61
N TRP A 59 3.08 10.70 -5.42
CA TRP A 59 3.49 12.03 -5.00
C TRP A 59 2.72 12.50 -3.76
N GLY A 60 3.41 13.11 -2.80
CA GLY A 60 2.81 13.56 -1.54
C GLY A 60 2.57 12.43 -0.53
N MET A 61 3.16 11.25 -0.74
CA MET A 61 3.16 10.14 0.21
C MET A 61 4.58 9.85 0.71
N ALA A 62 4.68 9.17 1.86
CA ALA A 62 5.97 8.75 2.42
C ALA A 62 6.79 7.83 1.50
N ILE A 63 6.13 7.18 0.52
CA ILE A 63 6.77 6.47 -0.59
C ILE A 63 6.39 7.19 -1.89
N GLU A 64 7.14 8.24 -2.22
CA GLU A 64 6.96 9.04 -3.43
C GLU A 64 8.05 8.78 -4.49
N ASN A 65 9.22 8.29 -4.09
CA ASN A 65 10.37 8.08 -4.97
C ASN A 65 10.73 6.58 -5.02
N GLY A 66 11.02 6.07 -6.22
CA GLY A 66 11.47 4.70 -6.48
C GLY A 66 12.92 4.62 -6.91
#